data_AF-A0A9D9PSI4-F1
#
_entry.id   AF-A0A9D9PSI4-F1
#
_cell.length_a   1.000
_cell.length_b   1.000
_cell.length_c   1.000
_cell.angle_alpha   90.00
_cell.angle_beta   90.00
_cell.angle_gamma   90.00
#
_symmetry.space_group_name_H-M   'P 1'
#
loop_
_entity.id
_entity.type
_entity.pdbx_description
1 polymer ?
#
loop_
_entity_poly.entity_id
_entity_poly.type
_entity_poly.pdbx_seq_one_letter_code
_entity_poly.pdbx_strand_id
1 'polypeptide(L)'
;MKASFEKFDRGTFVSPYGRKNFEDLEWNAHPIFEGVELKHLLSAKDTDGEFSYHLVRIAPNKSIGEHIHETQLETHEVIAGDGICINEGTAINYECGVVTILKKGTPHSVTAGSDGLYIFAKFIPALC
;
A
#
# COMPACT_ATOMS: atom_id res chain seq x y z
N MET A 1 11.68 -12.27 -4.72
CA MET A 1 12.55 -12.01 -3.53
C MET A 1 11.94 -10.86 -2.73
N LYS A 2 11.60 -11.06 -1.44
CA LYS A 2 10.88 -10.07 -0.60
C LYS A 2 11.79 -9.21 0.29
N ALA A 3 13.11 -9.31 0.09
CA ALA A 3 14.11 -8.75 1.01
C ALA A 3 13.96 -7.22 1.24
N SER A 4 13.60 -6.45 0.22
CA SER A 4 13.37 -5.01 0.38
C SER A 4 12.10 -4.72 1.19
N PHE A 5 11.02 -5.46 0.96
CA PHE A 5 9.77 -5.30 1.70
C PHE A 5 9.98 -5.59 3.19
N GLU A 6 10.64 -6.71 3.50
CA GLU A 6 10.96 -7.10 4.88
C GLU A 6 11.89 -6.09 5.58
N LYS A 7 12.81 -5.45 4.84
CA LYS A 7 13.65 -4.38 5.36
C LYS A 7 12.83 -3.14 5.74
N PHE A 8 11.81 -2.79 4.95
CA PHE A 8 10.90 -1.69 5.31
C PHE A 8 9.93 -2.09 6.43
N ASP A 9 9.43 -3.32 6.47
CA ASP A 9 8.58 -3.83 7.56
C ASP A 9 9.27 -3.73 8.93
N ARG A 10 10.60 -3.94 8.93
CA ARG A 10 11.49 -3.81 10.08
C ARG A 10 12.27 -2.50 10.12
N GLY A 11 11.85 -1.54 9.32
CA GLY A 11 12.54 -0.27 9.13
C GLY A 11 12.32 0.70 10.29
N THR A 12 12.65 1.95 10.05
CA THR A 12 12.49 3.01 11.04
C THR A 12 12.21 4.32 10.33
N PHE A 13 11.21 5.05 10.81
CA PHE A 13 11.06 6.47 10.50
C PHE A 13 11.92 7.30 11.45
N VAL A 14 12.70 8.21 10.88
CA VAL A 14 13.60 9.10 11.62
C VAL A 14 13.35 10.53 11.17
N SER A 15 13.15 11.43 12.13
CA SER A 15 13.02 12.87 11.91
C SER A 15 13.86 13.64 12.94
N PRO A 16 14.03 14.97 12.77
CA PRO A 16 14.68 15.80 13.79
C PRO A 16 13.98 15.77 15.17
N TYR A 17 12.71 15.34 15.22
CA TYR A 17 11.86 15.40 16.41
C TYR A 17 11.64 14.03 17.05
N GLY A 18 12.10 12.94 16.43
CA GLY A 18 11.92 11.62 16.98
C GLY A 18 12.19 10.46 16.04
N ARG A 19 11.89 9.27 16.56
CA ARG A 19 12.08 7.99 15.90
C ARG A 19 10.86 7.12 16.13
N LYS A 20 10.46 6.37 15.11
CA LYS A 20 9.42 5.33 15.17
C LYS A 20 9.95 4.07 14.50
N ASN A 21 10.11 2.98 15.25
CA ASN A 21 10.48 1.70 14.63
C ASN A 21 9.24 1.06 14.03
N PHE A 22 9.38 0.49 12.84
CA PHE A 22 8.27 -0.14 12.16
C PHE A 22 8.00 -1.55 12.68
N GLU A 23 8.96 -2.21 13.33
CA GLU A 23 8.77 -3.50 14.02
C GLU A 23 7.71 -3.42 15.13
N ASP A 24 7.62 -2.27 15.80
CA ASP A 24 6.68 -2.04 16.91
C ASP A 24 5.24 -1.81 16.43
N LEU A 25 5.01 -1.72 15.11
CA LEU A 25 3.70 -1.48 14.52
C LEU A 25 3.01 -2.79 14.15
N GLU A 26 1.69 -2.82 14.31
CA GLU A 26 0.89 -4.00 14.00
C GLU A 26 0.51 -4.05 12.52
N TRP A 27 0.43 -5.27 12.00
CA TRP A 27 -0.27 -5.57 10.75
C TRP A 27 -1.77 -5.66 11.04
N ASN A 28 -2.57 -4.92 10.29
CA ASN A 28 -4.01 -4.87 10.42
C ASN A 28 -4.66 -5.55 9.22
N ALA A 29 -5.53 -6.54 9.45
CA ALA A 29 -6.34 -7.11 8.39
C ALA A 29 -7.32 -6.05 7.84
N HIS A 30 -7.45 -5.99 6.52
CA HIS A 30 -8.42 -5.09 5.89
C HIS A 30 -9.83 -5.56 6.26
N PRO A 31 -10.72 -4.66 6.74
CA PRO A 31 -12.02 -5.06 7.27
C PRO A 31 -12.96 -5.65 6.19
N ILE A 32 -12.71 -5.35 4.92
CA ILE A 32 -13.57 -5.74 3.79
C ILE A 32 -12.90 -6.77 2.87
N PHE A 33 -11.57 -6.73 2.74
CA PHE A 33 -10.87 -7.47 1.69
C PHE A 33 -10.07 -8.61 2.30
N GLU A 34 -10.60 -9.82 2.16
CA GLU A 34 -9.98 -11.02 2.72
C GLU A 34 -8.56 -11.23 2.19
N GLY A 35 -7.61 -11.50 3.09
CA GLY A 35 -6.21 -11.73 2.74
C GLY A 35 -5.43 -10.47 2.36
N VAL A 36 -5.99 -9.29 2.61
CA VAL A 36 -5.29 -8.00 2.52
C VAL A 36 -4.95 -7.54 3.93
N GLU A 37 -3.70 -7.15 4.15
CA GLU A 37 -3.25 -6.58 5.41
C GLU A 37 -2.42 -5.32 5.16
N LEU A 38 -2.54 -4.35 6.07
CA LEU A 38 -1.87 -3.06 6.02
C LEU A 38 -1.06 -2.82 7.29
N LYS A 39 0.12 -2.22 7.13
CA LYS A 39 0.92 -1.68 8.21
C LYS A 39 1.08 -0.18 8.02
N HIS A 40 0.47 0.61 8.89
CA HIS A 40 0.47 2.07 8.82
C HIS A 40 1.80 2.65 9.30
N LEU A 41 2.76 2.83 8.39
CA LEU A 41 4.10 3.34 8.73
C LEU A 41 4.05 4.79 9.18
N LEU A 42 3.38 5.64 8.38
CA LEU A 42 3.08 7.04 8.70
C LEU A 42 1.58 7.28 8.57
N SER A 43 0.99 7.87 9.59
CA SER A 43 -0.43 8.22 9.68
C SER A 43 -0.63 9.73 9.56
N ALA A 44 -1.89 10.17 9.45
CA ALA A 44 -2.23 11.59 9.49
C ALA A 44 -1.65 12.33 10.70
N LYS A 45 -1.56 11.65 11.87
CA LYS A 45 -0.94 12.21 13.08
C LYS A 45 0.55 12.50 12.91
N ASP A 46 1.24 11.71 12.10
CA ASP A 46 2.69 11.82 11.88
C ASP A 46 3.03 12.95 10.87
N THR A 47 2.07 13.38 10.05
CA THR A 47 2.30 14.24 8.88
C THR A 47 1.38 15.46 8.84
N ASP A 48 0.69 15.78 9.94
CA ASP A 48 -0.33 16.84 9.97
C ASP A 48 -1.41 16.70 8.87
N GLY A 49 -1.79 15.45 8.57
CA GLY A 49 -2.78 15.12 7.54
C GLY A 49 -2.31 15.24 6.09
N GLU A 50 -1.07 15.69 5.82
CA GLU A 50 -0.60 15.92 4.45
C GLU A 50 -0.44 14.64 3.62
N PHE A 51 -0.03 13.51 4.24
CA PHE A 51 0.10 12.24 3.56
C PHE A 51 0.13 11.05 4.54
N SER A 52 -0.02 9.84 4.03
CA SER A 52 0.18 8.63 4.85
C SER A 52 0.89 7.55 4.05
N TYR A 53 1.73 6.76 4.72
CA TYR A 53 2.52 5.69 4.11
C TYR A 53 2.12 4.36 4.72
N HIS A 54 1.92 3.36 3.86
CA HIS A 54 1.49 2.04 4.25
C HIS A 54 2.31 0.98 3.53
N LEU A 55 2.69 -0.07 4.25
CA LEU A 55 3.01 -1.33 3.58
C LEU A 55 1.72 -2.12 3.45
N VAL A 56 1.49 -2.68 2.28
CA VAL A 56 0.34 -3.52 1.98
C VAL A 56 0.86 -4.88 1.53
N ARG A 57 0.28 -5.95 2.07
CA ARG A 57 0.46 -7.30 1.54
C ARG A 57 -0.89 -7.90 1.18
N ILE A 58 -0.94 -8.50 0.01
CA ILE A 58 -2.11 -9.21 -0.51
C ILE A 58 -1.70 -10.68 -0.67
N ALA A 59 -2.45 -11.56 -0.01
CA ALA A 59 -2.23 -12.99 -0.08
C ALA A 59 -2.42 -13.53 -1.52
N PRO A 60 -1.83 -14.69 -1.85
CA PRO A 60 -1.98 -15.31 -3.16
C PRO A 60 -3.41 -15.36 -3.67
N ASN A 61 -3.62 -14.91 -4.91
CA ASN A 61 -4.92 -14.90 -5.59
C ASN A 61 -6.03 -14.12 -4.87
N LYS A 62 -5.69 -13.27 -3.90
CA LYS A 62 -6.64 -12.36 -3.24
C LYS A 62 -6.63 -11.00 -3.91
N SER A 63 -7.66 -10.22 -3.63
CA SER A 63 -7.89 -8.95 -4.31
C SER A 63 -8.35 -7.87 -3.34
N ILE A 64 -7.89 -6.66 -3.62
CA ILE A 64 -8.58 -5.43 -3.25
C ILE A 64 -9.58 -5.19 -4.37
N GLY A 65 -10.88 -5.37 -4.07
CA GLY A 65 -11.95 -5.18 -5.03
C GLY A 65 -12.04 -3.75 -5.56
N GLU A 66 -12.95 -3.50 -6.50
CA GLU A 66 -13.16 -2.15 -7.01
C GLU A 66 -13.56 -1.20 -5.87
N HIS A 67 -12.84 -0.10 -5.74
CA HIS A 67 -13.09 0.95 -4.74
C HIS A 67 -12.62 2.31 -5.26
N ILE A 68 -13.01 3.37 -4.55
CA ILE A 68 -12.71 4.76 -4.88
C ILE A 68 -12.20 5.48 -3.64
N HIS A 69 -11.12 6.24 -3.80
CA HIS A 69 -10.68 7.23 -2.83
C HIS A 69 -11.17 8.62 -3.27
N GLU A 70 -12.24 9.12 -2.63
CA GLU A 70 -12.88 10.38 -3.05
C GLU A 70 -11.95 11.60 -2.94
N THR A 71 -11.11 11.61 -1.90
CA THR A 71 -10.28 12.77 -1.56
C THR A 71 -8.80 12.58 -1.82
N GLN A 72 -8.32 11.33 -1.77
CA GLN A 72 -6.90 11.00 -1.83
C GLN A 72 -6.47 10.61 -3.23
N LEU A 73 -5.35 11.16 -3.67
CA LEU A 73 -4.49 10.50 -4.65
C LEU A 73 -3.74 9.38 -3.93
N GLU A 74 -3.57 8.25 -4.60
CA GLU A 74 -2.79 7.12 -4.09
C GLU A 74 -1.66 6.74 -5.05
N THR A 75 -0.53 6.30 -4.50
CA THR A 75 0.51 5.59 -5.26
C THR A 75 0.60 4.15 -4.85
N HIS A 76 0.82 3.27 -5.82
CA HIS A 76 1.24 1.89 -5.59
C HIS A 76 2.65 1.70 -6.11
N GLU A 77 3.59 1.36 -5.23
CA GLU A 77 4.94 0.95 -5.62
C GLU A 77 5.12 -0.54 -5.30
N VAL A 78 5.19 -1.37 -6.34
CA VAL A 78 5.30 -2.82 -6.17
C VAL A 78 6.72 -3.18 -5.76
N ILE A 79 6.89 -3.69 -4.54
CA ILE A 79 8.19 -4.08 -3.98
C ILE A 79 8.51 -5.55 -4.28
N ALA A 80 7.51 -6.42 -4.28
CA ALA A 80 7.67 -7.84 -4.55
C ALA A 80 6.34 -8.49 -4.94
N GLY A 81 6.43 -9.69 -5.53
CA GLY A 81 5.27 -10.42 -6.04
C GLY A 81 4.80 -9.88 -7.38
N ASP A 82 3.60 -10.29 -7.76
CA ASP A 82 2.99 -9.97 -9.04
C ASP A 82 1.47 -9.85 -8.92
N GLY A 83 0.84 -9.27 -9.92
CA GLY A 83 -0.61 -9.13 -9.98
C GLY A 83 -1.07 -8.28 -11.16
N ILE A 84 -2.35 -7.91 -11.13
CA ILE A 84 -2.96 -7.01 -12.11
C ILE A 84 -3.73 -5.93 -11.36
N CYS A 85 -3.45 -4.68 -11.70
CA CYS A 85 -4.28 -3.54 -11.32
C CYS A 85 -5.19 -3.15 -12.47
N ILE A 86 -6.46 -2.92 -12.19
CA ILE A 86 -7.37 -2.25 -13.10
C ILE A 86 -7.48 -0.80 -12.63
N ASN A 87 -7.06 0.16 -13.47
CA ASN A 87 -7.10 1.58 -13.19
C ASN A 87 -7.71 2.31 -14.39
N GLU A 88 -8.81 3.05 -14.19
CA GLU A 88 -9.56 3.69 -15.30
C GLU A 88 -9.91 2.70 -16.43
N GLY A 89 -10.23 1.45 -16.07
CA GLY A 89 -10.52 0.36 -17.02
C GLY A 89 -9.31 -0.20 -17.77
N THR A 90 -8.11 0.32 -17.52
CA THR A 90 -6.86 -0.18 -18.12
C THR A 90 -6.23 -1.22 -17.19
N ALA A 91 -5.91 -2.39 -17.74
CA ALA A 91 -5.14 -3.40 -17.03
C ALA A 91 -3.65 -3.04 -17.05
N ILE A 92 -3.06 -3.00 -15.86
CA ILE A 92 -1.64 -2.74 -15.63
C ILE A 92 -1.06 -3.97 -14.95
N ASN A 93 -0.08 -4.60 -15.58
CA ASN A 93 0.65 -5.71 -14.98
C ASN A 93 1.51 -5.16 -13.82
N TYR A 94 1.30 -5.70 -12.63
CA TYR A 94 2.09 -5.38 -11.46
C TYR A 94 3.21 -6.41 -11.34
N GLU A 95 4.43 -5.90 -11.36
CA GLU A 95 5.66 -6.63 -11.07
C GLU A 95 6.61 -5.73 -10.28
N CYS A 96 7.61 -6.32 -9.64
CA CYS A 96 8.57 -5.56 -8.83
C CYS A 96 9.18 -4.38 -9.59
N GLY A 97 9.05 -3.18 -9.03
CA GLY A 97 9.53 -1.93 -9.63
C GLY A 97 8.47 -1.14 -10.41
N VAL A 98 7.29 -1.72 -10.67
CA VAL A 98 6.16 -0.97 -11.23
C VAL A 98 5.63 0.03 -10.21
N VAL A 99 5.40 1.27 -10.69
CA VAL A 99 4.79 2.35 -9.92
C VAL A 99 3.55 2.83 -10.67
N THR A 100 2.42 2.89 -9.97
CA THR A 100 1.15 3.40 -10.49
C THR A 100 0.65 4.56 -9.63
N ILE A 101 0.03 5.55 -10.28
CA ILE A 101 -0.70 6.62 -9.61
C ILE A 101 -2.19 6.41 -9.85
N LEU A 102 -2.94 6.37 -8.77
CA LEU A 102 -4.39 6.25 -8.73
C LEU A 102 -4.94 7.62 -8.37
N LYS A 103 -5.67 8.23 -9.31
CA LYS A 103 -6.20 9.58 -9.10
C LYS A 103 -7.36 9.54 -8.10
N LYS A 104 -7.53 10.62 -7.36
CA LYS A 104 -8.72 10.83 -6.52
C LYS A 104 -10.00 10.75 -7.36
N GLY A 105 -11.04 10.15 -6.79
CA GLY A 105 -12.35 9.99 -7.42
C GLY A 105 -12.37 8.97 -8.57
N THR A 106 -11.31 8.17 -8.73
CA THR A 106 -11.19 7.21 -9.83
C THR A 106 -11.26 5.77 -9.32
N PRO A 107 -12.17 4.92 -9.86
CA PRO A 107 -12.27 3.53 -9.46
C PRO A 107 -11.05 2.72 -9.90
N HIS A 108 -10.62 1.84 -9.02
CA HIS A 108 -9.53 0.90 -9.29
C HIS A 108 -9.65 -0.36 -8.42
N SER A 109 -8.98 -1.42 -8.87
CA SER A 109 -8.86 -2.69 -8.14
C SER A 109 -7.48 -3.31 -8.34
N VAL A 110 -7.10 -4.22 -7.46
CA VAL A 110 -5.83 -4.95 -7.54
C VAL A 110 -6.07 -6.41 -7.21
N THR A 111 -5.59 -7.32 -8.04
CA THR A 111 -5.59 -8.77 -7.78
C THR A 111 -4.16 -9.28 -7.76
N ALA A 112 -3.77 -9.94 -6.68
CA ALA A 112 -2.46 -10.55 -6.56
C ALA A 112 -2.38 -11.86 -7.34
N GLY A 113 -1.20 -12.15 -7.88
CA GLY A 113 -0.87 -13.45 -8.47
C GLY A 113 -0.64 -14.54 -7.42
N SER A 114 -0.05 -15.65 -7.86
CA SER A 114 0.13 -16.85 -7.02
C SER A 114 1.16 -16.67 -5.90
N ASP A 115 2.08 -15.72 -6.03
CA ASP A 115 3.12 -15.45 -5.02
C ASP A 115 2.69 -14.40 -3.97
N GLY A 116 1.47 -13.88 -4.13
CA GLY A 116 0.98 -12.70 -3.42
C GLY A 116 1.61 -11.42 -3.96
N LEU A 117 1.25 -10.28 -3.38
CA LEU A 117 1.67 -8.95 -3.84
C LEU A 117 2.01 -8.06 -2.66
N TYR A 118 3.10 -7.30 -2.77
CA TYR A 118 3.69 -6.52 -1.70
C TYR A 118 3.94 -5.10 -2.19
N ILE A 119 3.24 -4.13 -1.61
CA ILE A 119 3.15 -2.76 -2.12
C ILE A 119 3.58 -1.78 -1.04
N PHE A 120 4.31 -0.73 -1.42
CA PHE A 120 4.39 0.50 -0.66
C PHE A 120 3.33 1.46 -1.19
N ALA A 121 2.32 1.75 -0.39
CA ALA A 121 1.23 2.64 -0.75
C ALA A 121 1.36 3.98 -0.05
N LYS A 122 1.02 5.06 -0.76
CA LYS A 122 1.01 6.42 -0.20
C LYS A 122 -0.28 7.11 -0.57
N PHE A 123 -0.90 7.79 0.39
CA PHE A 123 -2.09 8.60 0.17
C PHE A 123 -1.79 10.07 0.41
N ILE A 124 -2.30 10.92 -0.48
CA ILE A 124 -2.17 12.38 -0.43
C ILE A 124 -3.55 13.01 -0.71
N PRO A 125 -4.22 13.65 0.29
CA PRO A 125 -3.84 13.76 1.69
C PRO A 125 -3.83 12.41 2.42
N ALA A 126 -3.49 12.39 3.72
CA ALA A 126 -3.48 11.16 4.50
C ALA A 126 -4.80 10.38 4.41
N LEU A 127 -4.71 9.06 4.39
CA LEU A 127 -5.88 8.19 4.51
C LEU A 127 -6.36 8.26 5.97
N CYS A 128 -7.63 8.60 6.13
CA CYS A 128 -8.30 8.81 7.42
C CYS A 128 -8.50 7.51 8.19
#